data_AF-A0A0B8Q616-F1
#
_entry.id   AF-A0A0B8Q616-F1
#
_cell.length_a   1.000
_cell.length_b   1.000
_cell.length_c   1.000
_cell.angle_alpha   90.00
_cell.angle_beta   90.00
_cell.angle_gamma   90.00
#
_symmetry.space_group_name_H-M   'P 1'
#
loop_
_entity.id
_entity.type
_entity.pdbx_description
1 polymer ?
#
loop_
_entity_poly.entity_id
_entity_poly.type
_entity_poly.pdbx_seq_one_letter_code
_entity_poly.pdbx_strand_id
1 'polypeptide(L)'
;MLKQKIKALVESRLSEDGMFETGIKGVSLFKVTDSIPCAPAVYDPTVIVILSGKKEAILEGDRYVYDNSQYMCCTVSLPVEAGTQMPHPKILC
;
A
#
# COMPACT_ATOMS: atom_id res chain seq x y z
N MET A 1 5.04 9.04 -17.24
CA MET A 1 4.86 7.91 -18.18
C MET A 1 5.05 6.53 -17.54
N LEU A 2 6.16 6.23 -16.84
CA LEU A 2 6.37 4.88 -16.27
C LEU A 2 5.37 4.49 -15.17
N LYS A 3 5.15 5.36 -14.16
CA LYS A 3 4.18 5.10 -13.07
C LYS A 3 2.77 4.75 -13.57
N GLN A 4 2.29 5.48 -14.60
CA GLN A 4 0.99 5.22 -15.22
C GLN A 4 0.94 3.87 -15.94
N LYS A 5 2.02 3.47 -16.64
CA LYS A 5 2.11 2.16 -17.27
C LYS A 5 2.09 1.02 -16.25
N ILE A 6 2.84 1.17 -15.14
CA ILE A 6 2.85 0.19 -14.05
C ILE A 6 1.46 0.09 -13.42
N LYS A 7 0.83 1.23 -13.11
CA LYS A 7 -0.54 1.25 -12.59
C LYS A 7 -1.51 0.50 -13.51
N ALA A 8 -1.52 0.82 -14.81
CA ALA A 8 -2.41 0.17 -15.77
C ALA A 8 -2.17 -1.35 -15.87
N LEU A 9 -0.90 -1.77 -15.84
CA LEU A 9 -0.53 -3.18 -15.84
C LEU A 9 -1.07 -3.90 -14.59
N VAL A 10 -0.86 -3.32 -13.41
CA VAL A 10 -1.35 -3.90 -12.14
C VAL A 10 -2.87 -3.93 -12.10
N GLU A 11 -3.54 -2.85 -12.52
CA GLU A 11 -5.01 -2.79 -12.58
C GLU A 11 -5.60 -3.86 -13.52
N SER A 12 -4.93 -4.18 -14.64
CA SER A 12 -5.37 -5.24 -15.54
C SER A 12 -5.21 -6.67 -14.97
N ARG A 13 -4.44 -6.84 -13.88
CA ARG A 13 -4.13 -8.14 -13.27
C ARG A 13 -4.93 -8.40 -11.99
N LEU A 14 -5.47 -7.36 -11.35
CA LEU A 14 -6.16 -7.47 -10.07
C LEU A 14 -7.67 -7.19 -10.21
N SER A 15 -8.46 -8.25 -10.27
CA SER A 15 -9.93 -8.17 -10.28
C SER A 15 -10.50 -7.94 -8.87
N GLU A 16 -9.91 -8.54 -7.84
CA GLU A 16 -10.43 -8.59 -6.47
C GLU A 16 -9.52 -7.84 -5.50
N ASP A 17 -10.04 -7.55 -4.30
CA ASP A 17 -9.26 -6.98 -3.19
C ASP A 17 -8.45 -8.08 -2.49
N GLY A 18 -7.26 -7.74 -2.00
CA GLY A 18 -6.37 -8.67 -1.32
C GLY A 18 -4.88 -8.42 -1.59
N MET A 19 -4.08 -9.39 -1.17
CA MET A 19 -2.64 -9.46 -1.42
C MET A 19 -2.36 -10.55 -2.45
N PHE A 20 -1.57 -10.22 -3.47
CA PHE A 20 -1.31 -11.08 -4.61
C PHE A 20 0.19 -11.19 -4.86
N GLU A 21 0.71 -12.42 -4.84
CA GLU A 21 2.09 -12.67 -5.23
C GLU A 21 2.31 -12.42 -6.73
N THR A 22 3.49 -11.93 -7.08
CA THR A 22 3.89 -11.81 -8.48
C THR A 22 4.88 -12.91 -8.85
N GLY A 23 5.24 -13.00 -10.14
CA GLY A 23 6.36 -13.84 -10.58
C GLY A 23 7.74 -13.31 -10.19
N ILE A 24 7.82 -12.14 -9.53
CA ILE A 24 9.07 -11.50 -9.10
C ILE A 24 9.24 -11.76 -7.61
N LYS A 25 10.33 -12.45 -7.25
CA LYS A 25 10.64 -12.79 -5.86
C LYS A 25 10.69 -11.53 -4.99
N GLY A 26 9.89 -11.50 -3.91
CA GLY A 26 9.84 -10.40 -2.96
C GLY A 26 8.98 -9.22 -3.40
N VAL A 27 8.17 -9.38 -4.46
CA VAL A 27 7.23 -8.36 -4.92
C VAL A 27 5.81 -8.95 -4.87
N SER A 28 4.97 -8.32 -4.05
CA SER A 28 3.55 -8.62 -3.94
C SER A 28 2.76 -7.36 -4.25
N LEU A 29 1.54 -7.53 -4.76
CA LEU A 29 0.61 -6.45 -5.08
C LEU A 29 -0.52 -6.44 -4.07
N PHE A 30 -0.91 -5.27 -3.62
CA PHE A 30 -2.02 -5.11 -2.69
C PHE A 30 -3.09 -4.21 -3.29
N LYS A 31 -4.33 -4.65 -3.23
CA LYS A 31 -5.49 -3.88 -3.66
C LYS A 31 -6.55 -3.90 -2.57
N VAL A 32 -7.10 -2.73 -2.29
CA VAL A 32 -8.37 -2.61 -1.56
C VAL A 32 -9.21 -1.48 -2.15
N THR A 33 -10.50 -1.72 -2.27
CA THR A 33 -11.49 -0.77 -2.79
C THR A 33 -12.13 -0.02 -1.62
N ASP A 34 -12.56 -0.71 -0.56
CA ASP A 34 -13.15 -0.02 0.59
C ASP A 34 -12.09 0.54 1.54
N SER A 35 -12.41 1.66 2.18
CA SER A 35 -11.51 2.23 3.17
C SER A 35 -11.44 1.32 4.42
N ILE A 36 -10.25 0.81 4.71
CA ILE A 36 -9.92 0.05 5.91
C ILE A 36 -9.42 1.02 7.00
N PRO A 37 -9.98 0.98 8.23
CA PRO A 37 -9.42 1.72 9.36
C PRO A 37 -8.00 1.23 9.69
N CYS A 38 -7.20 2.09 10.32
CA CYS A 38 -5.89 1.65 10.80
C CYS A 38 -6.04 0.51 11.81
N ALA A 39 -5.32 -0.58 11.58
CA ALA A 39 -5.25 -1.73 12.46
C ALA A 39 -3.78 -2.07 12.76
N PRO A 40 -3.47 -2.60 13.97
CA PRO A 40 -2.11 -3.00 14.31
C PRO A 40 -1.55 -4.04 13.35
N ALA A 41 -0.33 -3.80 12.86
CA ALA A 41 0.42 -4.69 11.98
C ALA A 41 1.92 -4.57 12.30
N VAL A 42 2.68 -5.60 11.97
CA VAL A 42 4.15 -5.54 11.95
C VAL A 42 4.58 -5.57 10.49
N TYR A 43 5.26 -4.53 10.04
CA TYR A 43 5.91 -4.55 8.74
C TYR A 43 7.32 -5.05 8.88
N ASP A 44 7.64 -6.15 8.21
CA ASP A 44 9.02 -6.57 7.96
C ASP A 44 9.74 -5.56 7.04
N PRO A 45 11.09 -5.58 6.98
CA PRO A 45 11.83 -4.69 6.09
C PRO A 45 11.31 -4.73 4.65
N THR A 46 10.73 -3.62 4.21
CA THR A 46 9.98 -3.55 2.94
C THR A 46 9.91 -2.13 2.39
N VAL A 47 9.72 -2.03 1.08
CA VAL A 47 9.41 -0.79 0.38
C VAL A 47 8.01 -0.90 -0.21
N ILE A 48 7.10 -0.02 0.22
CA ILE A 48 5.72 0.03 -0.27
C ILE A 48 5.58 1.23 -1.21
N VAL A 49 5.28 0.95 -2.47
CA VAL A 49 4.99 1.97 -3.49
C VAL A 49 3.48 2.13 -3.61
N ILE A 50 2.97 3.36 -3.63
CA ILE A 50 1.55 3.60 -3.83
C ILE A 50 1.31 3.93 -5.31
N LEU A 51 0.56 3.10 -6.01
CA LEU A 51 0.17 3.32 -7.41
C LEU A 51 -1.12 4.13 -7.52
N SER A 52 -2.03 3.97 -6.56
CA SER A 52 -3.30 4.72 -6.49
C SER A 52 -3.80 4.81 -5.06
N GLY A 53 -4.54 5.87 -4.74
CA GLY A 53 -5.09 6.09 -3.40
C GLY A 53 -4.09 6.71 -2.42
N LYS A 54 -4.41 6.60 -1.12
CA LYS A 54 -3.61 7.13 -0.02
C LYS A 54 -3.54 6.14 1.13
N LYS A 55 -2.34 5.64 1.41
CA LYS A 55 -2.07 4.73 2.53
C LYS A 55 -1.84 5.56 3.80
N GLU A 56 -2.34 5.05 4.92
CA GLU A 56 -2.14 5.65 6.23
C GLU A 56 -1.35 4.70 7.12
N ALA A 57 -0.42 5.26 7.88
CA ALA A 57 0.33 4.57 8.91
C ALA A 57 0.43 5.45 10.16
N ILE A 58 0.24 4.86 11.34
CA ILE A 58 0.46 5.47 12.63
C ILE A 58 1.65 4.76 13.28
N LEU A 59 2.66 5.53 13.67
CA LEU A 59 3.85 5.02 14.34
C LEU A 59 4.06 5.88 15.59
N GLU A 60 4.06 5.24 16.76
CA GLU A 60 4.20 5.91 18.06
C GLU A 60 3.20 7.06 18.30
N GLY A 61 2.00 6.95 17.71
CA GLY A 61 0.94 7.96 17.79
C GLY A 61 1.02 9.04 16.71
N ASP A 62 2.13 9.14 15.97
CA ASP A 62 2.27 10.06 14.85
C ASP A 62 1.65 9.48 13.57
N ARG A 63 0.85 10.29 12.89
CA ARG A 63 0.10 9.89 11.70
C ARG A 63 0.81 10.31 10.42
N TYR A 64 1.04 9.35 9.54
CA TYR A 64 1.67 9.52 8.23
C TYR A 64 0.72 9.10 7.12
N VAL A 65 0.56 9.94 6.09
CA VAL A 65 -0.26 9.66 4.92
C VAL A 65 0.62 9.69 3.67
N TYR A 66 0.64 8.58 2.94
CA TYR A 66 1.44 8.38 1.75
C TYR A 66 0.53 8.27 0.52
N ASP A 67 0.76 9.09 -0.50
CA ASP A 67 0.11 8.99 -1.80
C ASP A 67 1.09 8.52 -2.88
N ASN A 68 0.68 8.54 -4.15
CA ASN A 68 1.49 8.08 -5.27
C ASN A 68 2.74 8.93 -5.60
N SER A 69 2.95 10.05 -4.88
CA SER A 69 4.17 10.85 -4.94
C SER A 69 5.26 10.33 -4.00
N GLN A 70 4.89 9.49 -3.02
CA GLN A 70 5.75 8.98 -1.97
C GLN A 70 5.80 7.44 -1.97
N TYR A 71 6.75 6.89 -1.23
CA TYR A 71 6.82 5.47 -0.88
C TYR A 71 7.12 5.35 0.60
N MET A 72 6.71 4.24 1.21
CA MET A 72 7.06 3.91 2.58
C MET A 72 8.29 2.99 2.57
N CYS A 73 9.29 3.29 3.38
CA CYS A 73 10.51 2.48 3.49
C CYS A 73 10.69 2.04 4.95
N CYS A 74 10.50 0.76 5.20
CA CYS A 74 10.74 0.13 6.50
C CYS A 74 12.09 -0.59 6.41
N THR A 75 13.10 -0.10 7.11
CA THR A 75 14.45 -0.72 7.11
C THR A 75 14.63 -1.77 8.20
N VAL A 76 13.71 -1.80 9.16
CA VAL A 76 13.64 -2.73 10.29
C VAL A 76 12.20 -3.20 10.45
N SER A 77 11.96 -4.26 11.23
CA SER A 77 10.61 -4.66 11.58
C SER A 77 9.96 -3.58 12.46
N LEU A 78 8.83 -3.02 12.02
CA LEU A 78 8.17 -1.90 12.68
C LEU A 78 6.73 -2.26 13.08
N PRO A 79 6.37 -2.17 14.37
CA PRO A 79 4.96 -2.19 14.77
C PRO A 79 4.32 -0.85 14.37
N VAL A 80 3.31 -0.92 13.53
CA VAL A 80 2.56 0.24 13.03
C VAL A 80 1.08 -0.06 13.10
N GLU A 81 0.24 0.96 13.22
CA GLU A 81 -1.15 0.81 12.81
C GLU A 81 -1.26 1.24 11.35
N ALA A 82 -1.79 0.39 10.48
CA ALA A 82 -1.86 0.70 9.07
C ALA A 82 -3.25 0.52 8.50
N GLY A 83 -3.61 1.40 7.59
CA GLY A 83 -4.91 1.40 6.96
C GLY A 83 -4.93 2.29 5.73
N THR A 84 -6.12 2.77 5.42
CA THR A 84 -6.41 3.60 4.25
C THR A 84 -7.23 4.80 4.68
N GLN A 85 -7.02 5.95 4.06
CA GLN A 85 -7.76 7.15 4.45
C GLN A 85 -9.20 7.12 3.92
N MET A 86 -10.20 7.29 4.78
CA MET A 86 -11.58 7.56 4.33
C MET A 86 -11.71 8.95 3.71
N PRO A 87 -12.50 9.16 2.63
CA PRO A 87 -13.33 8.19 1.90
C PRO A 87 -12.65 7.70 0.61
N HIS A 88 -11.31 7.55 0.58
CA HIS A 88 -10.62 7.23 -0.67
C HIS A 88 -10.89 5.77 -1.09
N PRO A 89 -11.59 5.54 -2.21
CA PRO A 89 -12.24 4.26 -2.51
C PRO A 89 -11.35 3.29 -3.30
N LYS A 90 -10.04 3.49 -3.31
CA LYS A 90 -9.12 2.54 -3.96
C LYS A 90 -7.68 2.80 -3.57
N ILE A 91 -7.08 1.89 -2.82
CA ILE A 91 -5.62 1.80 -2.71
C ILE A 91 -5.11 0.68 -3.60
N LEU A 92 -4.05 1.01 -4.31
CA LEU A 92 -3.24 0.04 -5.03
C LEU A 92 -1.78 0.27 -4.67
N CYS A 93 -1.15 -0.77 -4.12
CA CYS A 93 0.27 -0.82 -3.81
C CYS A 93 0.95 -1.92 -4.60
#